data_AF-A0A7K2MBG9-F1
#
_entry.id   AF-A0A7K2MBG9-F1
#
_cell.length_a   1.000
_cell.length_b   1.000
_cell.length_c   1.000
_cell.angle_alpha   90.00
_cell.angle_beta   90.00
_cell.angle_gamma   90.00
#
_symmetry.space_group_name_H-M   'P 1'
#
loop_
_entity.id
_entity.type
_entity.pdbx_description
1 polymer ?
#
loop_
_entity_poly.entity_id
_entity_poly.type
_entity_poly.pdbx_seq_one_letter_code
_entity_poly.pdbx_strand_id
1 'polypeptide(L)'
;AADACADAGACALARARTLAGGGDAEAEEAAGLLREAVDWLEQALAKARRPTSAVRPDFDPVVVHSRLGEAALRSWSFTPTDRLLETAIGNLEKSLALEAADPQAAELRPERDRTAVTGHLGDAYYRRGTRNRDADDLEHALALKEETYSAGNQARENRSLAAAAAERLYRITADAAQLTRSAVFALEAATCDPDWPWPVLQLADLARQSGDLDAARLTGVPPAALSAPLLTGDRPALLQYAAELATRNREFAASVLGGQRRPGERGVFVLNDGHRLIEQTIVLKRLDARAAARERDWTQRFRAWLTARHAPDHWLLPEPLGLVRLPAPHAQDAVYVMRRVRGRLLGATVADRLAGRGDDPLPRFADALRAL
;
A
#
# COMPACT_ATOMS: atom_id res chain seq x y z
N ALA A 1 1.27 33.04 16.96
CA ALA A 1 2.40 32.70 16.04
C ALA A 1 2.58 31.19 15.88
N ALA A 2 2.44 30.42 16.97
CA ALA A 2 2.28 28.97 16.89
C ALA A 2 1.02 28.58 16.12
N ASP A 3 -0.09 29.29 16.35
CA ASP A 3 -1.39 29.01 15.73
C ASP A 3 -1.33 29.15 14.20
N ALA A 4 -0.76 30.26 13.70
CA ALA A 4 -0.57 30.46 12.26
C ALA A 4 0.25 29.34 11.59
N CYS A 5 1.25 28.79 12.30
CA CYS A 5 2.00 27.63 11.82
C CYS A 5 1.14 26.34 11.86
N ALA A 6 0.34 26.15 12.91
CA ALA A 6 -0.57 25.00 13.01
C ALA A 6 -1.62 25.02 11.89
N ASP A 7 -2.22 26.19 11.61
CA ASP A 7 -3.20 26.38 10.55
C ASP A 7 -2.59 26.16 9.16
N ALA A 8 -1.42 26.76 8.90
CA ALA A 8 -0.69 26.55 7.64
C ALA A 8 -0.37 25.07 7.40
N GLY A 9 0.12 24.38 8.45
CA GLY A 9 0.41 22.95 8.38
C GLY A 9 -0.84 22.10 8.16
N ALA A 10 -1.96 22.43 8.80
CA ALA A 10 -3.24 21.73 8.61
C ALA A 10 -3.79 21.93 7.20
N CYS A 11 -3.72 23.15 6.64
CA CYS A 11 -4.13 23.43 5.27
C CYS A 11 -3.27 22.68 4.26
N ALA A 12 -1.95 22.65 4.44
CA ALA A 12 -1.03 21.92 3.58
C ALA A 12 -1.32 20.41 3.60
N LEU A 13 -1.50 19.82 4.79
CA LEU A 13 -1.89 18.41 4.94
C LEU A 13 -3.22 18.10 4.25
N ALA A 14 -4.25 18.92 4.47
CA ALA A 14 -5.57 18.73 3.86
C ALA A 14 -5.50 18.78 2.33
N ARG A 15 -4.78 19.76 1.77
CA ARG A 15 -4.59 19.88 0.32
C ARG A 15 -3.81 18.71 -0.25
N ALA A 16 -2.75 18.27 0.43
CA ALA A 16 -1.98 17.11 0.01
C ALA A 16 -2.82 15.83 -0.03
N ARG A 17 -3.74 15.63 0.92
CA ARG A 17 -4.67 14.47 0.93
C ARG A 17 -5.54 14.42 -0.32
N THR A 18 -6.01 15.57 -0.80
CA THR A 18 -6.79 15.65 -2.05
C THR A 18 -5.95 15.31 -3.27
N LEU A 19 -4.69 15.76 -3.31
CA LEU A 19 -3.81 15.59 -4.46
C LEU A 19 -3.13 14.22 -4.53
N ALA A 20 -2.95 13.54 -3.39
CA ALA A 20 -2.22 12.27 -3.32
C ALA A 20 -2.85 11.12 -4.13
N GLY A 21 -4.15 11.21 -4.46
CA GLY A 21 -4.85 10.27 -5.34
C GLY A 21 -4.79 10.63 -6.84
N GLY A 22 -4.11 11.71 -7.19
CA GLY A 22 -4.03 12.27 -8.53
C GLY A 22 -2.96 11.66 -9.44
N GLY A 23 -2.76 12.29 -10.60
CA GLY A 23 -1.69 11.93 -11.56
C GLY A 23 -0.28 12.29 -11.06
N ASP A 24 0.75 12.00 -11.85
CA ASP A 24 2.16 12.18 -11.44
C ASP A 24 2.49 13.61 -10.98
N ALA A 25 1.94 14.64 -11.64
CA ALA A 25 2.15 16.04 -11.25
C ALA A 25 1.47 16.40 -9.92
N GLU A 26 0.26 15.88 -9.69
CA GLU A 26 -0.48 16.09 -8.43
C GLU A 26 0.20 15.32 -7.28
N ALA A 27 0.76 14.15 -7.56
CA ALA A 27 1.55 13.38 -6.61
C ALA A 27 2.85 14.12 -6.20
N GLU A 28 3.51 14.81 -7.12
CA GLU A 28 4.68 15.64 -6.81
C GLU A 28 4.31 16.88 -5.98
N GLU A 29 3.22 17.56 -6.33
CA GLU A 29 2.68 18.68 -5.54
C GLU A 29 2.28 18.22 -4.13
N ALA A 30 1.59 17.08 -4.01
CA ALA A 30 1.25 16.47 -2.72
C ALA A 30 2.50 16.20 -1.86
N ALA A 31 3.57 15.69 -2.47
CA ALA A 31 4.83 15.44 -1.77
C ALA A 31 5.47 16.74 -1.25
N GLY A 32 5.39 17.84 -2.02
CA GLY A 32 5.82 19.17 -1.58
C GLY A 32 5.06 19.66 -0.36
N LEU A 33 3.73 19.64 -0.46
CA LEU A 33 2.83 20.09 0.62
C LEU A 33 2.97 19.27 1.90
N LEU A 34 3.23 17.96 1.80
CA LEU A 34 3.47 17.12 2.98
C LEU A 34 4.75 17.52 3.73
N ARG A 35 5.82 17.89 3.02
CA ARG A 35 7.04 18.39 3.65
C ARG A 35 6.80 19.73 4.35
N GLU A 36 6.10 20.64 3.67
CA GLU A 36 5.71 21.93 4.28
C GLU A 36 4.82 21.73 5.51
N ALA A 37 3.87 20.79 5.47
CA ALA A 37 3.03 20.46 6.61
C ALA A 37 3.86 20.01 7.82
N VAL A 38 4.84 19.12 7.62
CA VAL A 38 5.77 18.69 8.66
C VAL A 38 6.52 19.89 9.26
N ASP A 39 7.14 20.71 8.41
CA ASP A 39 7.94 21.86 8.86
C ASP A 39 7.10 22.89 9.63
N TRP A 40 5.88 23.16 9.17
CA TRP A 40 4.97 24.09 9.84
C TRP A 40 4.49 23.56 11.19
N LEU A 41 4.14 22.28 11.28
CA LEU A 41 3.64 21.69 12.52
C LEU A 41 4.76 21.51 13.56
N GLU A 42 5.99 21.17 13.15
CA GLU A 42 7.17 21.18 14.02
C GLU A 42 7.41 22.59 14.60
N GLN A 43 7.34 23.63 13.76
CA GLN A 43 7.46 25.01 14.20
C GLN A 43 6.34 25.43 15.16
N ALA A 44 5.10 24.98 14.92
CA ALA A 44 3.97 25.27 15.80
C ALA A 44 4.23 24.75 17.22
N LEU A 45 4.65 23.49 17.35
CA LEU A 45 5.00 22.88 18.64
C LEU A 45 6.21 23.56 19.30
N ALA A 46 7.25 23.87 18.53
CA ALA A 46 8.44 24.55 19.05
C ALA A 46 8.13 25.96 19.57
N LYS A 47 7.23 26.70 18.89
CA LYS A 47 6.79 28.03 19.32
C LYS A 47 5.87 27.96 20.53
N ALA A 48 4.93 27.01 20.58
CA ALA A 48 4.00 26.83 21.69
C ALA A 48 4.70 26.51 23.02
N ARG A 49 5.87 25.86 22.98
CA ARG A 49 6.68 25.57 24.18
C ARG A 49 7.42 26.78 24.76
N ARG A 50 7.46 27.91 24.07
CA ARG A 50 8.20 29.09 24.53
C ARG A 50 7.42 29.79 25.66
N PRO A 51 8.06 30.15 26.79
CA PRO A 51 7.38 30.79 27.94
C PRO A 51 6.65 32.10 27.59
N THR A 52 7.11 32.80 26.55
CA THR A 52 6.56 34.08 26.08
C THR A 52 5.56 33.94 24.93
N SER A 53 5.22 32.72 24.52
CA SER A 53 4.29 32.49 23.41
C SER A 53 2.86 32.76 23.85
N ALA A 54 2.24 33.79 23.28
CA ALA A 54 0.79 33.88 23.21
C ALA A 54 0.29 32.82 22.20
N VAL A 55 -0.17 31.68 22.72
CA VAL A 55 -0.98 30.69 21.99
C VAL A 55 -2.45 31.02 22.24
N ARG A 56 -3.30 30.79 21.23
CA ARG A 56 -4.73 30.99 21.42
C ARG A 56 -5.28 29.96 22.43
N PRO A 57 -6.37 30.28 23.16
CA PRO A 57 -7.00 29.33 24.10
C PRO A 57 -7.48 28.03 23.46
N ASP A 58 -7.69 28.01 22.14
CA ASP A 58 -8.12 26.85 21.36
C ASP A 58 -6.95 26.05 20.76
N PHE A 59 -5.70 26.48 20.93
CA PHE A 59 -4.53 25.71 20.48
C PHE A 59 -4.51 24.34 21.15
N ASP A 60 -4.55 23.28 20.34
CA ASP A 60 -4.63 21.91 20.83
C ASP A 60 -3.37 21.11 20.47
N PRO A 61 -2.46 20.86 21.43
CA PRO A 61 -1.25 20.10 21.16
C PRO A 61 -1.56 18.64 20.75
N VAL A 62 -2.70 18.06 21.16
CA VAL A 62 -3.12 16.72 20.72
C VAL A 62 -3.30 16.72 19.21
N VAL A 63 -4.07 17.69 18.68
CA VAL A 63 -4.37 17.81 17.25
C VAL A 63 -3.12 18.15 16.44
N VAL A 64 -2.23 19.00 16.96
CA VAL A 64 -0.98 19.33 16.25
C VAL A 64 -0.05 18.12 16.18
N HIS A 65 0.08 17.35 17.26
CA HIS A 65 0.85 16.10 17.27
C HIS A 65 0.25 15.05 16.34
N SER A 66 -1.07 14.84 16.33
CA SER A 66 -1.71 13.88 15.42
C SER A 66 -1.49 14.25 13.95
N ARG A 67 -1.68 15.52 13.58
CA ARG A 67 -1.48 16.02 12.21
C ARG A 67 -0.01 15.93 11.78
N LEU A 68 0.93 16.24 12.68
CA LEU A 68 2.36 16.10 12.38
C LEU A 68 2.73 14.64 12.13
N GLY A 69 2.18 13.75 12.96
CA GLY A 69 2.31 12.31 12.80
C GLY A 69 1.80 11.81 11.45
N GLU A 70 0.59 12.19 11.07
CA GLU A 70 -0.03 11.85 9.77
C GLU A 70 0.78 12.43 8.60
N ALA A 71 1.18 13.71 8.67
CA ALA A 71 1.95 14.36 7.62
C ALA A 71 3.31 13.67 7.39
N ALA A 72 4.03 13.34 8.47
CA ALA A 72 5.31 12.63 8.39
C ALA A 72 5.14 11.21 7.81
N LEU A 73 4.11 10.47 8.26
CA LEU A 73 3.79 9.16 7.74
C LEU A 73 3.47 9.19 6.24
N ARG A 74 2.63 10.14 5.80
CA ARG A 74 2.30 10.31 4.37
C ARG A 74 3.50 10.77 3.57
N SER A 75 4.33 11.68 4.11
CA SER A 75 5.56 12.13 3.45
C SER A 75 6.54 10.97 3.21
N TRP A 76 6.62 10.03 4.17
CA TRP A 76 7.46 8.83 4.02
C TRP A 76 7.10 8.02 2.78
N SER A 77 5.82 7.98 2.39
CA SER A 77 5.38 7.27 1.18
C SER A 77 6.03 7.83 -0.09
N PHE A 78 6.42 9.11 -0.12
CA PHE A 78 7.07 9.76 -1.26
C PHE A 78 8.59 9.81 -1.12
N THR A 79 9.10 10.02 0.10
CA THR A 79 10.52 10.18 0.37
C THR A 79 10.89 9.35 1.61
N PRO A 80 11.05 8.02 1.46
CA PRO A 80 11.20 7.13 2.60
C PRO A 80 12.52 7.36 3.33
N THR A 81 12.45 7.89 4.55
CA THR A 81 13.59 8.11 5.45
C THR A 81 13.24 7.68 6.88
N ASP A 82 14.21 7.18 7.63
CA ASP A 82 13.97 6.69 8.99
C ASP A 82 13.49 7.82 9.92
N ARG A 83 14.03 9.04 9.76
CA ARG A 83 13.58 10.26 10.46
C ARG A 83 12.07 10.48 10.35
N LEU A 84 11.48 10.26 9.17
CA LEU A 84 10.03 10.48 8.98
C LEU A 84 9.19 9.44 9.72
N LEU A 85 9.64 8.18 9.80
CA LEU A 85 8.94 7.16 10.60
C LEU A 85 9.08 7.43 12.10
N GLU A 86 10.26 7.83 12.56
CA GLU A 86 10.48 8.23 13.97
C GLU A 86 9.62 9.44 14.33
N THR A 87 9.54 10.43 13.43
CA THR A 87 8.67 11.61 13.61
C THR A 87 7.20 11.20 13.62
N ALA A 88 6.77 10.30 12.73
CA ALA A 88 5.40 9.81 12.70
C ALA A 88 5.03 9.11 14.01
N ILE A 89 5.79 8.08 14.39
CA ILE A 89 5.55 7.27 15.59
C ILE A 89 5.55 8.15 16.84
N GLY A 90 6.62 8.92 17.07
CA GLY A 90 6.76 9.71 18.30
C GLY A 90 5.67 10.77 18.47
N ASN A 91 5.16 11.36 17.38
CA ASN A 91 4.08 12.34 17.46
C ASN A 91 2.71 11.69 17.63
N LEU A 92 2.43 10.57 16.97
CA LEU A 92 1.18 9.83 17.14
C LEU A 92 1.06 9.25 18.56
N GLU A 93 2.13 8.65 19.10
CA GLU A 93 2.19 8.21 20.50
C GLU A 93 1.98 9.39 21.46
N LYS A 94 2.62 10.53 21.19
CA LYS A 94 2.47 11.72 22.03
C LYS A 94 1.04 12.25 22.01
N SER A 95 0.37 12.22 20.86
CA SER A 95 -1.04 12.58 20.72
C SER A 95 -1.92 11.69 21.61
N LEU A 96 -1.76 10.37 21.51
CA LEU A 96 -2.54 9.40 22.31
C LEU A 96 -2.26 9.54 23.81
N ALA A 97 -1.01 9.80 24.21
CA ALA A 97 -0.63 9.99 25.60
C ALA A 97 -1.21 11.29 26.19
N LEU A 98 -1.20 12.38 25.41
CA LEU A 98 -1.82 13.65 25.83
C LEU A 98 -3.34 13.53 25.94
N GLU A 99 -3.99 12.84 25.01
CA GLU A 99 -5.42 12.55 25.08
C GLU A 99 -5.78 11.72 26.31
N ALA A 100 -5.01 10.66 26.61
CA ALA A 100 -5.23 9.83 27.79
C ALA A 100 -5.05 10.58 29.12
N ALA A 101 -4.20 11.62 29.14
CA ALA A 101 -3.99 12.47 30.31
C ALA A 101 -5.15 13.44 30.58
N ASP A 102 -6.01 13.70 29.59
CA ASP A 102 -7.19 14.57 29.70
C ASP A 102 -8.40 14.00 28.95
N PRO A 103 -9.04 12.94 29.50
CA PRO A 103 -10.17 12.27 28.85
C PRO A 103 -11.41 13.16 28.68
N GLN A 104 -11.62 14.11 29.60
CA GLN A 104 -12.79 15.01 29.55
C GLN A 104 -12.69 16.01 28.38
N ALA A 105 -11.49 16.39 27.96
CA ALA A 105 -11.29 17.21 26.77
C ALA A 105 -11.48 16.43 25.45
N ALA A 106 -11.41 15.10 25.47
CA ALA A 106 -11.58 14.26 24.28
C ALA A 106 -13.04 14.21 23.79
N GLU A 107 -14.00 14.09 24.70
CA GLU A 107 -15.45 14.05 24.36
C GLU A 107 -15.98 15.35 23.75
N LEU A 108 -15.30 16.48 24.02
CA LEU A 108 -15.74 17.82 23.60
C LEU A 108 -15.23 18.24 22.21
N ARG A 109 -14.36 17.44 21.57
CA ARG A 109 -13.66 17.84 20.33
C ARG A 109 -13.73 16.76 19.26
N PRO A 110 -14.69 16.82 18.32
CA PRO A 110 -14.84 15.83 17.24
C PRO A 110 -13.64 15.76 16.28
N GLU A 111 -12.73 16.73 16.33
CA GLU A 111 -11.46 16.72 15.58
C GLU A 111 -10.43 15.70 16.12
N ARG A 112 -10.67 15.13 17.31
CA ARG A 112 -9.84 14.09 17.92
C ARG A 112 -10.38 12.70 17.54
N ASP A 113 -10.08 12.27 16.33
CA ASP A 113 -10.37 10.91 15.89
C ASP A 113 -9.28 9.95 16.39
N ARG A 114 -9.44 9.47 17.64
CA ARG A 114 -8.53 8.51 18.26
C ARG A 114 -8.32 7.28 17.38
N THR A 115 -9.37 6.78 16.74
CA THR A 115 -9.29 5.56 15.93
C THR A 115 -8.48 5.78 14.64
N ALA A 116 -8.57 6.97 14.03
CA ALA A 116 -7.67 7.33 12.93
C ALA A 116 -6.21 7.46 13.39
N VAL A 117 -5.96 8.07 14.56
CA VAL A 117 -4.60 8.20 15.12
C VAL A 117 -3.97 6.83 15.40
N THR A 118 -4.69 5.93 16.08
CA THR A 118 -4.25 4.55 16.32
C THR A 118 -4.04 3.80 14.99
N GLY A 119 -4.91 4.04 14.01
CA GLY A 119 -4.77 3.47 12.66
C GLY A 119 -3.47 3.89 11.98
N HIS A 120 -3.16 5.20 11.97
CA HIS A 120 -1.91 5.71 11.42
C HIS A 120 -0.67 5.26 12.20
N LEU A 121 -0.80 5.09 13.52
CA LEU A 121 0.30 4.56 14.33
C LEU A 121 0.62 3.12 13.90
N GLY A 122 -0.40 2.29 13.71
CA GLY A 122 -0.24 0.94 13.18
C GLY A 122 0.43 0.92 11.80
N ASP A 123 0.11 1.86 10.91
CA ASP A 123 0.77 2.00 9.60
C ASP A 123 2.27 2.33 9.75
N ALA A 124 2.60 3.21 10.68
CA ALA A 124 3.97 3.66 10.91
C ALA A 124 4.85 2.51 11.43
N TYR A 125 4.36 1.77 12.43
CA TYR A 125 5.03 0.57 12.94
C TYR A 125 5.15 -0.52 11.88
N TYR A 126 4.10 -0.77 11.10
CA TYR A 126 4.17 -1.73 10.00
C TYR A 126 5.28 -1.39 8.99
N ARG A 127 5.40 -0.11 8.60
CA ARG A 127 6.41 0.35 7.65
C ARG A 127 7.83 0.22 8.22
N ARG A 128 8.02 0.58 9.50
CA ARG A 128 9.31 0.43 10.19
C ARG A 128 9.69 -1.04 10.34
N GLY A 129 8.77 -1.87 10.83
CA GLY A 129 8.95 -3.31 10.99
C GLY A 129 9.24 -4.04 9.68
N THR A 130 8.52 -3.70 8.60
CA THR A 130 8.75 -4.27 7.27
C THR A 130 10.15 -3.95 6.74
N ARG A 131 10.59 -2.70 6.91
CA ARG A 131 11.88 -2.19 6.46
C ARG A 131 13.03 -2.83 7.25
N ASN A 132 12.90 -2.89 8.57
CA ASN A 132 13.95 -3.35 9.48
C ASN A 132 13.90 -4.85 9.76
N ARG A 133 12.87 -5.56 9.28
CA ARG A 133 12.58 -6.97 9.64
C ARG A 133 12.40 -7.13 11.16
N ASP A 134 11.76 -6.17 11.79
CA ASP A 134 11.53 -6.13 13.22
C ASP A 134 10.18 -6.77 13.53
N ALA A 135 10.20 -7.86 14.30
CA ALA A 135 9.02 -8.62 14.69
C ALA A 135 8.16 -7.86 15.71
N ASP A 136 8.79 -7.16 16.66
CA ASP A 136 8.09 -6.44 17.74
C ASP A 136 7.28 -5.29 17.14
N ASP A 137 7.85 -4.58 16.17
CA ASP A 137 7.13 -3.54 15.41
C ASP A 137 5.92 -4.10 14.65
N LEU A 138 6.05 -5.28 14.05
CA LEU A 138 4.94 -5.92 13.31
C LEU A 138 3.84 -6.43 14.25
N GLU A 139 4.21 -6.99 15.39
CA GLU A 139 3.27 -7.40 16.45
C GLU A 139 2.53 -6.18 17.01
N HIS A 140 3.24 -5.09 17.26
CA HIS A 140 2.62 -3.86 17.74
C HIS A 140 1.69 -3.23 16.68
N ALA A 141 2.09 -3.24 15.41
CA ALA A 141 1.23 -2.81 14.31
C ALA A 141 -0.07 -3.64 14.25
N LEU A 142 0.02 -4.97 14.39
CA LEU A 142 -1.14 -5.86 14.41
C LEU A 142 -2.08 -5.53 15.57
N ALA A 143 -1.54 -5.37 16.78
CA ALA A 143 -2.33 -5.03 17.97
C ALA A 143 -3.10 -3.72 17.78
N LEU A 144 -2.45 -2.68 17.26
CA LEU A 144 -3.08 -1.39 16.96
C LEU A 144 -4.19 -1.53 15.90
N LYS A 145 -3.98 -2.34 14.85
CA LYS A 145 -5.02 -2.57 13.83
C LYS A 145 -6.22 -3.35 14.38
N GLU A 146 -5.98 -4.34 15.23
CA GLU A 146 -7.05 -5.08 15.90
C GLU A 146 -7.85 -4.19 16.86
N GLU A 147 -7.17 -3.31 17.61
CA GLU A 147 -7.82 -2.30 18.46
C GLU A 147 -8.74 -1.40 17.62
N THR A 148 -8.23 -0.83 16.53
CA THR A 148 -9.05 0.08 15.68
C THR A 148 -10.29 -0.59 15.11
N TYR A 149 -10.18 -1.84 14.68
CA TYR A 149 -11.32 -2.56 14.14
C TYR A 149 -12.33 -2.94 15.23
N SER A 150 -11.86 -3.35 16.40
CA SER A 150 -12.71 -3.66 17.55
C SER A 150 -13.45 -2.42 18.05
N ALA A 151 -12.85 -1.24 17.90
CA ALA A 151 -13.47 0.07 18.15
C ALA A 151 -14.47 0.51 17.05
N GLY A 152 -14.74 -0.32 16.04
CA GLY A 152 -15.74 -0.08 15.01
C GLY A 152 -15.22 0.53 13.70
N ASN A 153 -13.93 0.85 13.59
CA ASN A 153 -13.35 1.30 12.32
C ASN A 153 -13.02 0.10 11.42
N GLN A 154 -14.05 -0.37 10.72
CA GLN A 154 -14.01 -1.49 9.77
C GLN A 154 -13.49 -1.08 8.38
N ALA A 155 -12.45 -0.23 8.33
CA ALA A 155 -11.82 0.16 7.07
C ALA A 155 -11.10 -1.03 6.42
N ARG A 156 -11.39 -1.28 5.13
CA ARG A 156 -10.76 -2.34 4.32
C ARG A 156 -9.23 -2.24 4.31
N GLU A 157 -8.69 -1.02 4.30
CA GLU A 157 -7.26 -0.72 4.32
C GLU A 157 -6.57 -1.22 5.59
N ASN A 158 -7.20 -0.99 6.76
CA ASN A 158 -6.66 -1.42 8.04
C ASN A 158 -6.53 -2.95 8.10
N ARG A 159 -7.55 -3.66 7.60
CA ARG A 159 -7.53 -5.14 7.57
C ARG A 159 -6.58 -5.69 6.53
N SER A 160 -6.50 -5.08 5.35
CA SER A 160 -5.49 -5.49 4.35
C SER A 160 -4.07 -5.24 4.85
N LEU A 161 -3.80 -4.15 5.58
CA LEU A 161 -2.49 -3.94 6.19
C LEU A 161 -2.21 -4.93 7.32
N ALA A 162 -3.19 -5.25 8.17
CA ALA A 162 -3.05 -6.30 9.18
C ALA A 162 -2.71 -7.65 8.54
N ALA A 163 -3.35 -7.99 7.41
CA ALA A 163 -3.01 -9.18 6.65
C ALA A 163 -1.54 -9.18 6.20
N ALA A 164 -1.06 -8.05 5.65
CA ALA A 164 0.33 -7.91 5.22
C ALA A 164 1.33 -7.98 6.39
N ALA A 165 0.99 -7.39 7.54
CA ALA A 165 1.83 -7.42 8.74
C ALA A 165 1.98 -8.86 9.28
N ALA A 166 0.87 -9.61 9.38
CA ALA A 166 0.88 -11.00 9.84
C ALA A 166 1.65 -11.92 8.88
N GLU A 167 1.49 -11.72 7.57
CA GLU A 167 2.26 -12.46 6.55
C GLU A 167 3.76 -12.17 6.68
N ARG A 168 4.12 -10.91 6.92
CA ARG A 168 5.51 -10.50 7.10
C ARG A 168 6.11 -11.07 8.39
N LEU A 169 5.32 -11.12 9.46
CA LEU A 169 5.71 -11.72 10.73
C LEU A 169 5.95 -13.22 10.57
N TYR A 170 5.06 -13.95 9.87
CA TYR A 170 5.30 -15.35 9.51
C TYR A 170 6.64 -15.54 8.78
N ARG A 171 6.98 -14.67 7.81
CA ARG A 171 8.28 -14.77 7.12
C ARG A 171 9.50 -14.56 8.03
N ILE A 172 9.32 -13.94 9.20
CA ILE A 172 10.40 -13.69 10.17
C ILE A 172 10.44 -14.82 11.20
N THR A 173 9.29 -15.24 11.72
CA THR A 173 9.17 -16.17 12.86
C THR A 173 8.93 -17.61 12.45
N ALA A 174 8.51 -17.85 11.20
CA ALA A 174 7.99 -19.12 10.69
C ALA A 174 6.77 -19.66 11.49
N ASP A 175 6.07 -18.80 12.24
CA ASP A 175 4.86 -19.17 12.98
C ASP A 175 3.63 -19.23 12.06
N ALA A 176 3.21 -20.45 11.70
CA ALA A 176 2.05 -20.73 10.85
C ALA A 176 0.73 -20.11 11.38
N ALA A 177 0.62 -19.82 12.68
CA ALA A 177 -0.53 -19.12 13.22
C ALA A 177 -0.64 -17.69 12.64
N GLN A 178 0.48 -17.02 12.35
CA GLN A 178 0.49 -15.70 11.71
C GLN A 178 0.06 -15.78 10.24
N LEU A 179 0.43 -16.85 9.54
CA LEU A 179 -0.02 -17.06 8.17
C LEU A 179 -1.54 -17.25 8.10
N THR A 180 -2.10 -18.01 9.05
CA THR A 180 -3.56 -18.17 9.18
C THR A 180 -4.24 -16.84 9.56
N ARG A 181 -3.68 -16.07 10.49
CA ARG A 181 -4.20 -14.72 10.84
C ARG A 181 -4.18 -13.79 9.62
N SER A 182 -3.13 -13.85 8.80
CA SER A 182 -3.05 -13.09 7.56
C SER A 182 -4.21 -13.40 6.62
N ALA A 183 -4.52 -14.68 6.43
CA ALA A 183 -5.66 -15.12 5.63
C ALA A 183 -7.00 -14.60 6.18
N VAL A 184 -7.21 -14.68 7.50
CA VAL A 184 -8.42 -14.14 8.15
C VAL A 184 -8.55 -12.64 7.89
N PHE A 185 -7.49 -11.85 8.11
CA PHE A 185 -7.54 -10.42 7.89
C PHE A 185 -7.78 -10.05 6.41
N ALA A 186 -7.23 -10.81 5.47
CA ALA A 186 -7.50 -10.59 4.05
C ALA A 186 -8.95 -10.93 3.66
N LEU A 187 -9.54 -11.97 4.25
CA LEU A 187 -10.95 -12.29 4.09
C LEU A 187 -11.88 -11.22 4.70
N GLU A 188 -11.52 -10.69 5.88
CA GLU A 188 -12.21 -9.56 6.50
C GLU A 188 -12.13 -8.30 5.63
N ALA A 189 -10.95 -7.99 5.08
CA ALA A 189 -10.78 -6.86 4.17
C ALA A 189 -11.63 -7.00 2.89
N ALA A 190 -11.71 -8.22 2.33
CA ALA A 190 -12.60 -8.52 1.20
C ALA A 190 -14.09 -8.44 1.56
N THR A 191 -14.44 -8.63 2.84
CA THR A 191 -15.82 -8.46 3.31
C THR A 191 -16.18 -6.98 3.47
N CYS A 192 -15.23 -6.15 3.93
CA CYS A 192 -15.40 -4.70 4.03
C CYS A 192 -15.64 -4.06 2.66
N ASP A 193 -14.92 -4.53 1.62
CA ASP A 193 -15.14 -4.09 0.23
C ASP A 193 -14.93 -5.24 -0.76
N PRO A 194 -16.03 -5.90 -1.20
CA PRO A 194 -15.97 -7.01 -2.14
C PRO A 194 -15.45 -6.67 -3.54
N ASP A 195 -15.45 -5.40 -3.93
CA ASP A 195 -14.99 -4.96 -5.25
C ASP A 195 -13.50 -4.62 -5.26
N TRP A 196 -12.82 -4.70 -4.10
CA TRP A 196 -11.42 -4.32 -3.94
C TRP A 196 -10.47 -5.49 -4.27
N PRO A 197 -9.55 -5.36 -5.25
CA PRO A 197 -8.75 -6.49 -5.71
C PRO A 197 -7.61 -6.88 -4.76
N TRP A 198 -7.14 -5.98 -3.89
CA TRP A 198 -5.92 -6.22 -3.11
C TRP A 198 -6.01 -7.34 -2.10
N PRO A 199 -7.08 -7.49 -1.30
CA PRO A 199 -7.19 -8.62 -0.38
C PRO A 199 -7.21 -9.96 -1.10
N VAL A 200 -7.81 -10.03 -2.30
CA VAL A 200 -7.79 -11.25 -3.14
C VAL A 200 -6.36 -11.57 -3.61
N LEU A 201 -5.56 -10.55 -3.96
CA LEU A 201 -4.16 -10.74 -4.30
C LEU A 201 -3.33 -11.24 -3.11
N GLN A 202 -3.60 -10.75 -1.89
CA GLN A 202 -2.98 -11.26 -0.67
C GLN A 202 -3.33 -12.73 -0.47
N LEU A 203 -4.62 -13.10 -0.60
CA LEU A 203 -5.06 -14.51 -0.53
C LEU A 203 -4.38 -15.37 -1.60
N ALA A 204 -4.20 -14.87 -2.83
CA ALA A 204 -3.51 -15.58 -3.89
C ALA A 204 -2.02 -15.82 -3.60
N ASP A 205 -1.37 -14.92 -2.85
CA ASP A 205 0.01 -15.12 -2.39
C ASP A 205 0.07 -16.15 -1.25
N LEU A 206 -0.88 -16.10 -0.31
CA LEU A 206 -1.03 -17.07 0.78
C LEU A 206 -1.37 -18.48 0.29
N ALA A 207 -2.13 -18.62 -0.79
CA ALA A 207 -2.50 -19.91 -1.40
C ALA A 207 -1.28 -20.73 -1.86
N ARG A 208 -0.10 -20.12 -2.02
CA ARG A 208 1.16 -20.87 -2.28
C ARG A 208 1.61 -21.71 -1.08
N GLN A 209 1.15 -21.36 0.12
CA GLN A 209 1.50 -21.96 1.40
C GLN A 209 0.24 -22.55 2.05
N SER A 210 -0.73 -23.03 1.24
CA SER A 210 -2.02 -23.52 1.74
C SER A 210 -1.88 -24.70 2.70
N GLY A 211 -0.80 -25.49 2.60
CA GLY A 211 -0.49 -26.58 3.52
C GLY A 211 -0.15 -26.13 4.95
N ASP A 212 0.25 -24.87 5.14
CA ASP A 212 0.59 -24.29 6.45
C ASP A 212 -0.62 -23.55 7.07
N LEU A 213 -1.75 -23.46 6.35
CA LEU A 213 -2.95 -22.78 6.83
C LEU A 213 -3.80 -23.71 7.72
N ASP A 214 -4.32 -23.17 8.81
CA ASP A 214 -5.31 -23.86 9.63
C ASP A 214 -6.69 -23.81 8.96
N ALA A 215 -7.03 -24.91 8.26
CA ALA A 215 -8.30 -25.05 7.57
C ALA A 215 -9.52 -24.96 8.50
N ALA A 216 -9.41 -25.39 9.76
CA ALA A 216 -10.53 -25.35 10.70
C ALA A 216 -10.89 -23.90 11.06
N ARG A 217 -9.89 -23.01 11.15
CA ARG A 217 -10.10 -21.58 11.42
C ARG A 217 -10.60 -20.79 10.22
N LEU A 218 -10.31 -21.24 9.00
CA LEU A 218 -10.67 -20.55 7.77
C LEU A 218 -11.99 -21.04 7.16
N THR A 219 -12.41 -22.26 7.48
CA THR A 219 -13.67 -22.83 7.01
C THR A 219 -14.84 -22.01 7.55
N GLY A 220 -15.69 -21.51 6.66
CA GLY A 220 -16.86 -20.70 7.02
C GLY A 220 -16.56 -19.21 7.23
N VAL A 221 -15.29 -18.78 7.17
CA VAL A 221 -14.95 -17.35 7.18
C VAL A 221 -15.38 -16.73 5.84
N PRO A 222 -16.23 -15.68 5.86
CA PRO A 222 -16.66 -15.02 4.65
C PRO A 222 -15.52 -14.18 4.02
N PRO A 223 -15.51 -14.02 2.69
CA PRO A 223 -16.44 -14.62 1.74
C PRO A 223 -16.06 -16.08 1.39
N ALA A 224 -17.04 -16.99 1.44
CA ALA A 224 -16.83 -18.42 1.16
C ALA A 224 -16.26 -18.69 -0.24
N ALA A 225 -16.57 -17.81 -1.20
CA ALA A 225 -16.04 -17.86 -2.56
C ALA A 225 -14.51 -17.68 -2.63
N LEU A 226 -13.88 -17.10 -1.61
CA LEU A 226 -12.43 -16.89 -1.54
C LEU A 226 -11.73 -17.86 -0.59
N SER A 227 -12.37 -18.28 0.50
CA SER A 227 -11.76 -19.21 1.46
C SER A 227 -11.60 -20.62 0.87
N ALA A 228 -12.53 -21.09 0.04
CA ALA A 228 -12.39 -22.38 -0.64
C ALA A 228 -11.16 -22.47 -1.57
N PRO A 229 -10.96 -21.57 -2.56
CA PRO A 229 -9.77 -21.61 -3.42
C PRO A 229 -8.46 -21.30 -2.66
N LEU A 230 -8.52 -20.53 -1.57
CA LEU A 230 -7.35 -20.37 -0.68
C LEU A 230 -6.92 -21.73 -0.09
N LEU A 231 -7.87 -22.46 0.51
CA LEU A 231 -7.58 -23.72 1.20
C LEU A 231 -7.16 -24.84 0.25
N THR A 232 -7.68 -24.86 -0.98
CA THR A 232 -7.23 -25.82 -2.01
C THR A 232 -5.91 -25.42 -2.68
N GLY A 233 -5.38 -24.23 -2.38
CA GLY A 233 -4.19 -23.69 -3.05
C GLY A 233 -4.45 -23.29 -4.51
N ASP A 234 -5.70 -23.06 -4.91
CA ASP A 234 -6.08 -22.61 -6.26
C ASP A 234 -5.77 -21.12 -6.46
N ARG A 235 -4.46 -20.84 -6.44
CA ARG A 235 -3.90 -19.54 -6.74
C ARG A 235 -4.33 -18.99 -8.11
N PRO A 236 -4.34 -19.77 -9.20
CA PRO A 236 -4.82 -19.27 -10.50
C PRO A 236 -6.25 -18.71 -10.45
N ALA A 237 -7.18 -19.38 -9.75
CA ALA A 237 -8.54 -18.87 -9.59
C ALA A 237 -8.59 -17.53 -8.84
N LEU A 238 -7.85 -17.41 -7.74
CA LEU A 238 -7.77 -16.16 -6.96
C LEU A 238 -7.17 -15.01 -7.77
N LEU A 239 -6.10 -15.24 -8.54
CA LEU A 239 -5.51 -14.20 -9.40
C LEU A 239 -6.46 -13.77 -10.52
N GLN A 240 -7.17 -14.71 -11.13
CA GLN A 240 -8.16 -14.40 -12.16
C GLN A 240 -9.32 -13.59 -11.56
N TYR A 241 -9.80 -13.94 -10.37
CA TYR A 241 -10.83 -13.17 -9.68
C TYR A 241 -10.37 -11.76 -9.33
N ALA A 242 -9.14 -11.61 -8.80
CA ALA A 242 -8.54 -10.30 -8.54
C ALA A 242 -8.41 -9.46 -9.83
N ALA A 243 -8.04 -10.08 -10.95
CA ALA A 243 -7.97 -9.40 -12.25
C ALA A 243 -9.34 -8.90 -12.73
N GLU A 244 -10.38 -9.69 -12.50
CA GLU A 244 -11.76 -9.31 -12.80
C GLU A 244 -12.24 -8.14 -11.95
N LEU A 245 -11.98 -8.17 -10.64
CA LEU A 245 -12.27 -7.06 -9.73
C LEU A 245 -11.53 -5.79 -10.18
N ALA A 246 -10.21 -5.88 -10.41
CA ALA A 246 -9.39 -4.74 -10.86
C ALA A 246 -9.90 -4.12 -12.18
N THR A 247 -10.48 -4.91 -13.07
CA THR A 247 -11.04 -4.42 -14.34
C THR A 247 -12.39 -3.71 -14.16
N ARG A 248 -13.17 -4.08 -13.13
CA ARG A 248 -14.52 -3.54 -12.86
C ARG A 248 -14.54 -2.44 -11.81
N ASN A 249 -13.50 -2.33 -10.99
CA ASN A 249 -13.48 -1.47 -9.82
C ASN A 249 -13.65 0.01 -10.21
N ARG A 250 -14.71 0.64 -9.66
CA ARG A 250 -15.14 2.01 -9.97
C ARG A 250 -14.20 3.08 -9.45
N GLU A 251 -13.56 2.86 -8.30
CA GLU A 251 -12.53 3.75 -7.72
C GLU A 251 -11.40 4.01 -8.72
N PHE A 252 -11.20 3.08 -9.67
CA PHE A 252 -10.17 3.13 -10.70
C PHE A 252 -10.73 3.05 -12.14
N ALA A 253 -12.06 3.10 -12.32
CA ALA A 253 -12.69 2.98 -13.63
C ALA A 253 -12.85 4.36 -14.30
N ALA A 254 -11.97 4.71 -15.22
CA ALA A 254 -12.05 5.98 -15.95
C ALA A 254 -13.01 5.98 -17.17
N SER A 255 -13.99 5.07 -17.23
CA SER A 255 -14.81 4.73 -18.42
C SER A 255 -14.05 3.92 -19.50
N VAL A 256 -13.91 2.62 -19.22
CA VAL A 256 -13.53 1.51 -20.14
C VAL A 256 -12.06 1.48 -20.65
N LEU A 257 -11.08 1.61 -19.72
CA LEU A 257 -9.63 1.37 -19.90
C LEU A 257 -8.96 2.02 -21.14
N GLY A 258 -9.43 3.20 -21.54
CA GLY A 258 -8.80 4.02 -22.57
C GLY A 258 -7.60 4.85 -22.10
N GLY A 259 -6.62 4.23 -21.40
CA GLY A 259 -5.42 4.85 -20.80
C GLY A 259 -4.44 5.51 -21.80
N GLN A 260 -3.14 5.67 -21.48
CA GLN A 260 -2.19 6.30 -22.42
C GLN A 260 -2.26 5.59 -23.78
N ARG A 261 -2.70 6.32 -24.81
CA ARG A 261 -2.93 5.78 -26.16
C ARG A 261 -1.76 6.17 -27.05
N ARG A 262 -1.13 5.18 -27.69
CA ARG A 262 -0.34 5.45 -28.90
C ARG A 262 -1.30 5.50 -30.10
N PRO A 263 -1.00 6.26 -31.17
CA PRO A 263 -1.81 6.24 -32.38
C PRO A 263 -2.00 4.80 -32.88
N GLY A 264 -3.24 4.32 -32.94
CA GLY A 264 -3.59 2.96 -33.37
C GLY A 264 -3.61 1.88 -32.27
N GLU A 265 -3.26 2.19 -31.02
CA GLU A 265 -3.23 1.22 -29.91
C GLU A 265 -4.36 1.41 -28.89
N ARG A 266 -4.79 0.30 -28.29
CA ARG A 266 -5.72 0.25 -27.15
C ARG A 266 -4.92 0.53 -25.86
N GLY A 267 -5.47 1.31 -24.93
CA GLY A 267 -4.70 1.99 -23.88
C GLY A 267 -4.14 1.10 -22.75
N VAL A 268 -3.11 1.63 -22.06
CA VAL A 268 -2.53 1.06 -20.83
C VAL A 268 -2.97 1.88 -19.62
N PHE A 269 -3.46 1.21 -18.59
CA PHE A 269 -3.84 1.82 -17.32
C PHE A 269 -3.05 1.20 -16.16
N VAL A 270 -2.67 2.03 -15.20
CA VAL A 270 -1.87 1.62 -14.05
C VAL A 270 -2.66 1.93 -12.79
N LEU A 271 -3.00 0.88 -12.07
CA LEU A 271 -3.67 0.92 -10.78
C LEU A 271 -2.58 0.82 -9.71
N ASN A 272 -2.30 1.95 -9.10
CA ASN A 272 -1.39 2.04 -7.96
C ASN A 272 -2.16 1.74 -6.68
N ASP A 273 -1.50 1.07 -5.75
CA ASP A 273 -1.92 1.09 -4.35
C ASP A 273 -1.79 2.52 -3.82
N GLY A 274 -2.87 3.29 -3.88
CA GLY A 274 -2.91 4.72 -3.53
C GLY A 274 -2.54 4.98 -2.07
N HIS A 275 -2.72 3.99 -1.20
CA HIS A 275 -2.32 4.04 0.20
C HIS A 275 -0.89 3.50 0.42
N ARG A 276 -0.28 2.91 -0.61
CA ARG A 276 1.05 2.27 -0.63
C ARG A 276 1.25 1.32 0.57
N LEU A 277 0.19 0.61 0.95
CA LEU A 277 0.16 -0.30 2.11
C LEU A 277 0.85 -1.63 1.81
N ILE A 278 0.69 -2.15 0.59
CA ILE A 278 1.29 -3.41 0.14
C ILE A 278 2.24 -3.22 -1.03
N GLU A 279 2.43 -1.97 -1.46
CA GLU A 279 3.47 -1.56 -2.41
C GLU A 279 3.33 -2.22 -3.80
N GLN A 280 2.11 -2.62 -4.15
CA GLN A 280 1.80 -3.32 -5.39
C GLN A 280 1.25 -2.34 -6.44
N THR A 281 1.54 -2.64 -7.70
CA THR A 281 0.98 -1.93 -8.85
C THR A 281 0.36 -2.96 -9.80
N ILE A 282 -0.90 -2.77 -10.16
CA ILE A 282 -1.57 -3.54 -11.21
C ILE A 282 -1.51 -2.74 -12.51
N VAL A 283 -1.14 -3.40 -13.60
CA VAL A 283 -1.13 -2.85 -14.95
C VAL A 283 -2.21 -3.54 -15.75
N LEU A 284 -3.11 -2.75 -16.32
CA LEU A 284 -4.22 -3.21 -17.15
C LEU A 284 -3.95 -2.77 -18.59
N LYS A 285 -3.69 -3.73 -19.48
CA LYS A 285 -3.50 -3.48 -20.91
C LYS A 285 -4.72 -3.92 -21.68
N ARG A 286 -5.46 -2.98 -22.27
CA ARG A 286 -6.56 -3.31 -23.17
C ARG A 286 -6.01 -3.63 -24.54
N LEU A 287 -6.39 -4.77 -25.12
CA LEU A 287 -5.88 -5.28 -26.39
C LEU A 287 -7.00 -6.01 -27.16
N ASP A 288 -6.74 -6.37 -28.41
CA ASP A 288 -7.49 -7.45 -29.07
C ASP A 288 -7.34 -8.76 -28.27
N ALA A 289 -8.41 -9.56 -28.20
CA ALA A 289 -8.40 -10.79 -27.42
C ALA A 289 -7.29 -11.77 -27.84
N ARG A 290 -6.97 -11.88 -29.14
CA ARG A 290 -5.86 -12.72 -29.62
C ARG A 290 -4.52 -12.09 -29.29
N ALA A 291 -4.40 -10.77 -29.37
CA ALA A 291 -3.17 -10.06 -28.99
C ALA A 291 -2.88 -10.19 -27.49
N ALA A 292 -3.89 -10.02 -26.63
CA ALA A 292 -3.78 -10.21 -25.18
C ALA A 292 -3.33 -11.64 -24.83
N ALA A 293 -3.93 -12.65 -25.48
CA ALA A 293 -3.55 -14.05 -25.28
C ALA A 293 -2.08 -14.31 -25.68
N ARG A 294 -1.66 -13.80 -26.84
CA ARG A 294 -0.26 -13.90 -27.27
C ARG A 294 0.69 -13.23 -26.28
N GLU A 295 0.37 -12.04 -25.77
CA GLU A 295 1.25 -11.34 -24.82
C GLU A 295 1.38 -12.08 -23.49
N ARG A 296 0.27 -12.65 -22.98
CA ARG A 296 0.28 -13.52 -21.81
C ARG A 296 1.17 -14.76 -22.05
N ASP A 297 0.98 -15.45 -23.17
CA ASP A 297 1.74 -16.66 -23.50
C ASP A 297 3.24 -16.36 -23.65
N TRP A 298 3.58 -15.25 -24.30
CA TRP A 298 4.96 -14.77 -24.41
C TRP A 298 5.58 -14.49 -23.04
N THR A 299 4.86 -13.80 -22.16
CA THR A 299 5.34 -13.51 -20.80
C THR A 299 5.57 -14.79 -20.00
N GLN A 300 4.68 -15.78 -20.12
CA GLN A 300 4.83 -17.08 -19.46
C GLN A 300 5.99 -17.90 -20.03
N ARG A 301 6.14 -17.95 -21.36
CA ARG A 301 7.29 -18.63 -22.02
C ARG A 301 8.60 -17.99 -21.62
N PHE A 302 8.66 -16.65 -21.57
CA PHE A 302 9.88 -15.96 -21.18
C PHE A 302 10.22 -16.21 -19.70
N ARG A 303 9.22 -16.26 -18.81
CA ARG A 303 9.42 -16.68 -17.42
C ARG A 303 9.98 -18.11 -17.33
N ALA A 304 9.39 -19.06 -18.05
CA ALA A 304 9.88 -20.44 -18.06
C ALA A 304 11.32 -20.54 -18.59
N TRP A 305 11.64 -19.76 -19.63
CA TRP A 305 12.98 -19.65 -20.19
C TRP A 305 13.99 -19.08 -19.19
N LEU A 306 13.60 -18.06 -18.40
CA LEU A 306 14.43 -17.50 -17.32
C LEU A 306 14.68 -18.52 -16.21
N THR A 307 13.62 -19.20 -15.75
CA THR A 307 13.73 -20.24 -14.72
C THR A 307 14.63 -21.39 -15.17
N ALA A 308 14.49 -21.85 -16.42
CA ALA A 308 15.30 -22.93 -16.97
C ALA A 308 16.80 -22.61 -17.08
N ARG A 309 17.16 -21.31 -17.12
CA ARG A 309 18.55 -20.85 -17.15
C ARG A 309 19.08 -20.42 -15.79
N HIS A 310 18.32 -20.62 -14.71
CA HIS A 310 18.67 -20.11 -13.39
C HIS A 310 18.98 -18.61 -13.42
N ALA A 311 18.19 -17.84 -14.17
CA ALA A 311 18.34 -16.40 -14.21
C ALA A 311 18.26 -15.83 -12.78
N PRO A 312 19.02 -14.77 -12.46
CA PRO A 312 19.04 -14.23 -11.10
C PRO A 312 17.64 -13.86 -10.59
N ASP A 313 17.36 -14.11 -9.32
CA ASP A 313 16.03 -13.86 -8.72
C ASP A 313 15.59 -12.40 -8.77
N HIS A 314 16.52 -11.46 -8.99
CA HIS A 314 16.23 -10.05 -9.17
C HIS A 314 15.74 -9.69 -10.59
N TRP A 315 15.63 -10.67 -11.49
CA TRP A 315 15.06 -10.51 -12.83
C TRP A 315 13.57 -10.74 -12.82
N LEU A 316 12.87 -9.64 -12.61
CA LEU A 316 11.45 -9.70 -12.34
C LEU A 316 10.67 -9.39 -13.62
N LEU A 317 9.90 -10.37 -14.08
CA LEU A 317 8.88 -10.15 -15.09
C LEU A 317 7.55 -9.77 -14.42
N PRO A 318 6.74 -8.91 -15.05
CA PRO A 318 5.36 -8.70 -14.62
C PRO A 318 4.66 -10.04 -14.41
N GLU A 319 3.90 -10.15 -13.33
CA GLU A 319 3.13 -11.35 -13.06
C GLU A 319 1.79 -11.32 -13.77
N PRO A 320 1.51 -12.26 -14.68
CA PRO A 320 0.18 -12.39 -15.26
C PRO A 320 -0.82 -12.69 -14.14
N LEU A 321 -1.82 -11.82 -13.96
CA LEU A 321 -2.93 -12.06 -13.03
C LEU A 321 -4.07 -12.78 -13.75
N GLY A 322 -4.46 -12.26 -14.91
CA GLY A 322 -5.58 -12.81 -15.66
C GLY A 322 -5.77 -12.14 -17.02
N LEU A 323 -6.67 -12.73 -17.80
CA LEU A 323 -7.12 -12.17 -19.07
C LEU A 323 -8.64 -12.02 -18.99
N VAL A 324 -9.10 -10.77 -18.92
CA VAL A 324 -10.50 -10.45 -18.67
C VAL A 324 -11.15 -10.01 -19.99
N ARG A 325 -12.17 -10.74 -20.44
CA ARG A 325 -12.94 -10.34 -21.63
C ARG A 325 -13.84 -9.16 -21.28
N LEU A 326 -13.91 -8.18 -22.19
CA LEU A 326 -14.81 -7.05 -22.01
C LEU A 326 -16.22 -7.39 -22.53
N PRO A 327 -17.29 -6.87 -21.89
CA PRO A 327 -18.64 -7.01 -22.41
C PRO A 327 -18.85 -6.17 -23.68
N ALA A 328 -19.99 -6.36 -24.35
CA ALA A 328 -20.40 -5.51 -25.47
C ALA A 328 -20.44 -4.02 -25.06
N PRO A 329 -20.07 -3.07 -25.95
CA PRO A 329 -19.75 -3.24 -27.38
C PRO A 329 -18.28 -3.63 -27.66
N HIS A 330 -17.50 -3.98 -26.64
CA HIS A 330 -16.07 -4.28 -26.77
C HIS A 330 -15.76 -5.77 -26.67
N ALA A 331 -16.66 -6.64 -27.12
CA ALA A 331 -16.52 -8.10 -26.97
C ALA A 331 -15.29 -8.69 -27.70
N GLN A 332 -14.75 -7.99 -28.70
CA GLN A 332 -13.48 -8.34 -29.37
C GLN A 332 -12.23 -7.98 -28.54
N ASP A 333 -12.38 -7.18 -27.50
CA ASP A 333 -11.30 -6.75 -26.62
C ASP A 333 -11.13 -7.71 -25.44
N ALA A 334 -9.90 -7.76 -24.94
CA ALA A 334 -9.60 -8.29 -23.62
C ALA A 334 -8.64 -7.35 -22.88
N VAL A 335 -8.65 -7.45 -21.56
CA VAL A 335 -7.72 -6.77 -20.68
C VAL A 335 -6.72 -7.80 -20.19
N TYR A 336 -5.47 -7.62 -20.58
CA TYR A 336 -4.38 -8.36 -19.98
C TYR A 336 -3.97 -7.66 -18.68
N VAL A 337 -4.25 -8.30 -17.55
CA VAL A 337 -3.99 -7.76 -16.22
C VAL A 337 -2.70 -8.38 -15.68
N MET A 338 -1.79 -7.53 -15.23
CA MET A 338 -0.50 -7.93 -14.68
C MET A 338 -0.22 -7.21 -13.37
N ARG A 339 0.47 -7.87 -12.44
CA ARG A 339 1.08 -7.21 -11.29
C ARG A 339 2.52 -6.87 -11.64
N ARG A 340 2.89 -5.59 -11.53
CA ARG A 340 4.27 -5.16 -11.66
C ARG A 340 5.00 -5.53 -10.38
N VAL A 341 6.06 -6.31 -10.50
CA VAL A 341 6.93 -6.60 -9.36
C VAL A 341 7.83 -5.39 -9.12
N ARG A 342 8.03 -5.02 -7.85
CA ARG A 342 8.99 -3.97 -7.49
C ARG A 342 10.40 -4.39 -7.88
N GLY A 343 10.96 -3.68 -8.85
CA GLY A 343 12.34 -3.79 -9.29
C GLY A 343 12.76 -2.48 -9.94
N ARG A 344 14.07 -2.17 -9.90
CA ARG A 344 14.61 -1.04 -10.67
C ARG A 344 14.72 -1.47 -12.12
N LEU A 345 14.19 -0.66 -13.03
CA LEU A 345 14.46 -0.85 -14.45
C LEU A 345 15.98 -0.75 -14.67
N LEU A 346 16.56 -1.68 -15.42
CA LEU A 346 17.99 -1.66 -15.69
C LEU A 346 18.45 -0.30 -16.24
N GLY A 347 17.65 0.30 -17.15
CA GLY A 347 17.88 1.66 -17.66
C GLY A 347 17.78 2.78 -16.62
N ALA A 348 16.94 2.64 -15.59
CA ALA A 348 16.89 3.61 -14.49
C ALA A 348 18.18 3.56 -13.64
N THR A 349 18.73 2.36 -13.42
CA THR A 349 20.05 2.20 -12.76
C THR A 349 21.18 2.85 -13.57
N VAL A 350 21.13 2.79 -14.91
CA VAL A 350 22.09 3.47 -15.77
C VAL A 350 21.95 4.99 -15.64
N ALA A 351 20.72 5.52 -15.66
CA ALA A 351 20.46 6.94 -15.48
C ALA A 351 20.93 7.45 -14.10
N ASP A 352 20.67 6.70 -13.03
CA ASP A 352 21.14 7.03 -11.67
C ASP A 352 22.66 7.00 -11.58
N ARG A 353 23.32 6.03 -12.22
CA ARG A 353 24.79 5.97 -12.29
C ARG A 353 25.36 7.17 -13.05
N LEU A 354 24.78 7.52 -14.21
CA LEU A 354 25.17 8.70 -14.99
C LEU A 354 24.98 10.00 -14.22
N ALA A 355 23.98 10.05 -13.34
CA ALA A 355 23.73 11.18 -12.45
C ALA A 355 24.54 11.14 -11.13
N GLY A 356 25.43 10.15 -10.95
CA GLY A 356 26.27 10.01 -9.75
C GLY A 356 25.53 9.53 -8.49
N ARG A 357 24.32 8.99 -8.62
CA ARG A 357 23.42 8.61 -7.51
C ARG A 357 23.19 7.10 -7.34
N GLY A 358 23.89 6.27 -8.12
CA GLY A 358 23.67 4.83 -8.14
C GLY A 358 24.93 4.00 -8.32
N ASP A 359 24.82 2.73 -7.92
CA ASP A 359 25.86 1.70 -8.10
C ASP A 359 26.16 1.47 -9.58
N ASP A 360 27.33 0.88 -9.86
CA ASP A 360 27.69 0.48 -11.22
C ASP A 360 26.69 -0.56 -11.76
N PRO A 361 26.00 -0.28 -12.89
CA PRO A 361 25.07 -1.24 -13.48
C PRO A 361 25.79 -2.36 -14.25
N LEU A 362 27.09 -2.24 -14.54
CA LEU A 362 27.84 -3.21 -15.37
C LEU A 362 27.74 -4.65 -14.87
N PRO A 363 27.88 -4.95 -13.56
CA PRO A 363 27.72 -6.31 -13.04
C PRO A 363 26.33 -6.90 -13.36
N ARG A 364 25.27 -6.10 -13.25
CA ARG A 364 23.89 -6.53 -13.56
C ARG A 364 23.69 -6.76 -15.06
N PHE A 365 24.35 -5.97 -15.92
CA PHE A 365 24.38 -6.20 -17.37
C PHE A 365 25.20 -7.45 -17.74
N ALA A 366 26.33 -7.69 -17.09
CA ALA A 366 27.16 -8.86 -17.34
C ALA A 366 26.45 -10.15 -16.90
N ASP A 367 25.75 -10.13 -15.78
CA ASP A 367 24.83 -11.20 -15.38
C ASP A 367 23.76 -11.43 -16.46
N ALA A 368 23.32 -10.34 -17.11
CA ALA A 368 22.34 -10.44 -18.18
C ALA A 368 22.82 -11.03 -19.48
N LEU A 369 24.00 -10.66 -19.90
CA LEU A 369 24.63 -11.25 -21.06
C LEU A 369 25.02 -12.71 -20.81
N ARG A 370 25.34 -13.11 -19.57
CA ARG A 370 25.63 -14.51 -19.22
C ARG A 370 24.40 -15.41 -19.23
N ALA A 371 23.22 -14.85 -18.97
CA ALA A 371 21.96 -15.59 -18.94
C ALA A 371 21.22 -15.60 -20.30
N LEU A 372 21.64 -14.78 -21.27
CA LEU A 372 21.14 -14.75 -22.66
C LEU A 372 21.89 -15.77 -23.52
#